data_AF-C2JXR2-F1
#
_entry.id   AF-C2JXR2-F1
#
_cell.length_a   1.000
_cell.length_b   1.000
_cell.length_c   1.000
_cell.angle_alpha   90.00
_cell.angle_beta   90.00
_cell.angle_gamma   90.00
#
_symmetry.space_group_name_H-M   'P 1'
#
loop_
_entity.id
_entity.type
_entity.pdbx_description
1 polymer ?
#
loop_
_entity_poly.entity_id
_entity_poly.type
_entity_poly.pdbx_seq_one_letter_code
_entity_poly.pdbx_strand_id
1 'polypeptide(L)' 'MDDQWIYVVYYADQSAPIELLKAFSSQRRAAEYVAMLQNAPYPNHEAAHYHYTAVQLN' A
#
# COMPACT_ATOMS: atom_id res chain seq x y z
N MET A 1 11.68 -20.38 12.13
CA MET A 1 11.37 -18.94 12.19
C MET A 1 10.60 -18.68 10.93
N ASP A 2 9.31 -18.38 11.05
CA ASP A 2 8.46 -18.18 9.88
C ASP A 2 8.86 -16.86 9.20
N ASP A 3 9.42 -16.97 7.99
CA ASP A 3 9.66 -15.84 7.09
C ASP A 3 8.31 -15.28 6.63
N GLN A 4 7.66 -14.51 7.51
CA GLN A 4 6.33 -14.00 7.26
C GLN A 4 6.41 -12.73 6.41
N TRP A 5 6.03 -12.87 5.15
CA TRP A 5 5.85 -11.74 4.25
C TRP A 5 4.54 -11.02 4.52
N ILE A 6 4.62 -9.70 4.62
CA ILE A 6 3.48 -8.80 4.58
C ILE A 6 3.59 -7.84 3.40
N TYR A 7 2.46 -7.35 2.95
CA TYR A 7 2.32 -6.43 1.84
C TYR A 7 1.72 -5.15 2.39
N VAL A 8 2.54 -4.10 2.43
CA VAL A 8 2.20 -2.82 3.03
C VAL A 8 1.77 -1.88 1.92
N VAL A 9 0.52 -1.43 1.98
CA VAL A 9 -0.06 -0.39 1.12
C VAL A 9 0.20 0.97 1.75
N TYR A 10 0.68 1.88 0.92
CA TYR A 10 1.05 3.24 1.34
C TYR A 10 0.69 4.26 0.25
N TYR A 11 0.61 5.51 0.67
CA TYR A 11 0.53 6.68 -0.20
C TYR A 11 1.87 7.41 -0.16
N ALA A 12 2.43 7.74 -1.33
CA ALA A 12 3.69 8.45 -1.44
C ALA A 12 3.60 9.57 -2.49
N ASP A 13 3.53 10.80 -2.01
CA ASP A 13 3.65 12.00 -2.82
C ASP A 13 5.06 12.60 -2.65
N GLN A 14 5.62 13.21 -3.71
CA GLN A 14 6.99 13.75 -3.66
C GLN A 14 7.14 14.91 -2.66
N SER A 15 6.03 15.57 -2.29
CA SER A 15 6.01 16.74 -1.42
C SER A 15 5.61 16.43 0.01
N ALA A 16 5.27 15.16 0.33
CA ALA A 16 4.73 14.77 1.62
C ALA A 16 5.43 13.51 2.20
N PRO A 17 5.39 13.32 3.53
CA PRO A 17 5.78 12.06 4.14
C PRO A 17 4.98 10.88 3.59
N ILE A 18 5.59 9.70 3.58
CA ILE A 18 4.89 8.46 3.21
C ILE A 18 3.84 8.15 4.27
N GLU A 19 2.60 7.92 3.83
CA GLU A 19 1.50 7.53 4.70
C GLU A 19 1.25 6.02 4.59
N LEU A 20 1.37 5.32 5.71
CA LEU A 20 1.05 3.90 5.79
C LEU A 20 -0.46 3.73 5.93
N LEU A 21 -1.08 3.02 4.98
CA LEU A 21 -2.53 2.86 4.94
C LEU A 21 -2.96 1.53 5.55
N LYS A 22 -2.36 0.42 5.09
CA LYS A 22 -2.78 -0.92 5.50
C LYS A 22 -1.71 -1.98 5.21
N ALA A 23 -1.64 -3.01 6.05
CA ALA A 23 -0.85 -4.21 5.78
C ALA A 23 -1.75 -5.42 5.50
N PHE A 24 -1.30 -6.27 4.58
CA PHE A 24 -1.96 -7.53 4.21
C PHE A 24 -0.98 -8.68 4.28
N SER A 25 -1.44 -9.88 4.64
CA SER A 25 -0.65 -11.11 4.49
C SER A 25 -0.69 -11.70 3.07
N SER A 26 -1.46 -11.11 2.16
CA SER A 26 -1.63 -11.59 0.79
C SER A 26 -1.36 -10.48 -0.21
N GLN A 27 -0.48 -10.76 -1.18
CA GLN A 27 -0.17 -9.84 -2.27
C GLN A 27 -1.42 -9.47 -3.07
N ARG A 28 -2.26 -10.47 -3.38
CA ARG A 28 -3.51 -10.26 -4.13
C ARG A 28 -4.40 -9.22 -3.46
N ARG A 29 -4.56 -9.31 -2.13
CA ARG A 29 -5.37 -8.37 -1.37
C ARG A 29 -4.79 -6.96 -1.37
N ALA A 30 -3.47 -6.83 -1.26
CA ALA A 30 -2.82 -5.51 -1.37
C ALA A 30 -3.01 -4.90 -2.77
N ALA A 31 -2.85 -5.70 -3.83
CA ALA A 31 -3.04 -5.25 -5.21
C ALA A 31 -4.50 -4.84 -5.50
N GLU A 32 -5.49 -5.63 -5.05
CA GLU A 32 -6.92 -5.28 -5.15
C GLU A 32 -7.24 -3.97 -4.42
N TYR A 33 -6.63 -3.77 -3.25
CA TYR A 33 -6.85 -2.56 -2.45
C TYR A 33 -6.23 -1.32 -3.11
N VAL A 34 -5.01 -1.44 -3.66
CA VAL A 34 -4.39 -0.35 -4.44
C VAL A 34 -5.22 -0.02 -5.68
N ALA A 35 -5.69 -1.02 -6.42
CA ALA A 35 -6.55 -0.79 -7.59
C ALA A 35 -7.85 -0.06 -7.21
N MET A 36 -8.45 -0.40 -6.06
CA MET A 36 -9.61 0.31 -5.53
C MET A 36 -9.28 1.79 -5.22
N LEU A 37 -8.15 2.06 -4.56
CA LEU A 37 -7.73 3.43 -4.23
C LEU A 37 -7.35 4.25 -5.47
N GLN A 38 -6.78 3.62 -6.49
CA GLN A 38 -6.50 4.25 -7.78
C GLN A 38 -7.79 4.61 -8.53
N ASN A 39 -8.85 3.82 -8.37
CA ASN A 39 -10.17 4.10 -8.96
C ASN A 39 -11.00 5.11 -8.14
N ALA A 40 -10.85 5.09 -6.81
CA ALA A 40 -11.59 5.94 -5.88
C ALA A 40 -10.63 6.46 -4.78
N PRO A 41 -9.84 7.50 -5.10
CA PRO A 41 -8.84 8.05 -4.18
C PRO A 41 -9.48 8.76 -2.98
N TYR A 42 -8.73 8.86 -1.89
CA TYR A 42 -9.10 9.74 -0.77
C TYR A 42 -9.10 11.21 -1.22
N PRO A 43 -9.87 12.09 -0.55
CA PRO A 43 -9.84 13.51 -0.85
C PRO A 43 -8.42 14.08 -0.80
N ASN A 44 -8.04 14.86 -1.82
CA ASN A 44 -6.70 15.45 -1.99
C ASN A 44 -5.56 14.46 -2.26
N HIS A 45 -5.85 13.19 -2.53
CA HIS A 45 -4.84 12.22 -2.96
C HIS A 45 -4.92 12.03 -4.46
N GLU A 46 -3.78 12.06 -5.13
CA GLU A 46 -3.67 11.62 -6.51
C GLU A 46 -3.66 10.09 -6.60
N ALA A 47 -4.47 9.55 -7.52
CA ALA A 47 -4.58 8.10 -7.73
C ALA A 47 -3.23 7.44 -8.03
N ALA A 48 -2.33 8.10 -8.75
CA ALA A 48 -1.04 7.55 -9.16
C ALA A 48 -0.08 7.24 -8.00
N HIS A 49 -0.34 7.80 -6.81
CA HIS A 49 0.58 7.77 -5.66
C HIS A 49 0.26 6.65 -4.65
N TYR A 50 -0.71 5.78 -4.96
CA TYR A 50 -0.98 4.58 -4.18
C TYR A 50 -0.13 3.41 -4.65
N HIS A 51 0.60 2.81 -3.71
CA HIS A 51 1.53 1.71 -3.98
C HIS A 51 1.43 0.64 -2.89
N TYR A 52 1.99 -0.54 -3.17
CA TYR A 52 2.26 -1.54 -2.15
C TYR A 52 3.67 -2.08 -2.29
N THR A 53 4.26 -2.50 -1.17
CA THR A 53 5.57 -3.16 -1.14
C THR A 53 5.55 -4.41 -0.26
N ALA A 54 6.37 -5.40 -0.60
CA ALA A 54 6.56 -6.59 0.21
C ALA A 54 7.61 -6.31 1.29
N VAL A 55 7.30 -6.66 2.54
CA VAL A 55 8.17 -6.52 3.69
C VAL A 55 8.26 -7.88 4.39
N GLN A 56 9.47 -8.34 4.65
CA GLN A 56 9.72 -9.54 5.43
C GLN A 56 9.77 -9.15 6.91
N LEU A 57 8.96 -9.83 7.73
CA LEU A 57 9.05 -9.72 9.19
C LEU A 57 10.11 -10.72 9.67
N ASN A 58 11.19 -10.21 10.24
CA ASN A 58 12.26 -11.00 10.86
C ASN A 58 12.08 -11.08 12.38
#